data_AF-A0A512PQB0-F1
#
_entry.id   AF-A0A512PQB0-F1
#
_cell.length_a   1.000
_cell.length_b   1.000
_cell.length_c   1.000
_cell.angle_alpha   90.00
_cell.angle_beta   90.00
_cell.angle_gamma   90.00
#
_symmetry.space_group_name_H-M   'P 1'
#
loop_
_entity.id
_entity.type
_entity.pdbx_description
1 polymer ?
#
loop_
_entity_poly.entity_id
_entity_poly.type
_entity_poly.pdbx_seq_one_letter_code
_entity_poly.pdbx_strand_id
1 'polypeptide(L)'
;MKRSLIKSLLIGLLVIAGISLSQSTPTAAKSKAAKVTSSKTLTKDPYRAVSGYMYTSAKLTKKAHNADNYPLTTFYTYKSANITRANGNKAVYYYVKNGNGKVKGWIWRGHLVRMLNVSKQRQQVNQIIGLIDTLSINNKNQLISILESMNRTNTITDLLNQLSDLKNSISNNDDIAKLNEIIQMIKSDGQELNYLFSQGINKLYPKVVAIHNLNDKVFALAQGLLDRLN
;
A
#
# COMPACT_ATOMS: atom_id res chain seq x y z
N MET A 1 42.01 27.16 52.31
CA MET A 1 41.20 27.94 53.27
C MET A 1 41.44 29.43 53.01
N LYS A 2 40.35 30.13 52.64
CA LYS A 2 40.09 31.59 52.69
C LYS A 2 41.27 32.56 52.47
N ARG A 3 41.26 33.26 51.33
CA ARG A 3 41.75 34.64 51.22
C ARG A 3 40.69 35.49 50.53
N SER A 4 40.26 36.51 51.26
CA SER A 4 39.24 37.49 50.89
C SER A 4 39.92 38.77 50.38
N LEU A 5 39.10 39.61 49.73
CA LEU A 5 39.25 41.04 49.45
C LEU A 5 39.96 41.40 48.13
N ILE A 6 39.21 42.06 47.24
CA ILE A 6 39.40 43.49 46.94
C ILE A 6 38.07 44.07 46.44
N LYS A 7 37.73 45.21 47.04
CA LYS A 7 36.59 46.07 46.81
C LYS A 7 36.82 46.90 45.53
N SER A 8 35.80 47.12 44.72
CA SER A 8 35.67 48.43 44.08
C SER A 8 34.20 48.83 44.00
N LEU A 9 33.92 49.90 44.73
CA LEU A 9 32.68 50.63 44.83
C LEU A 9 32.76 51.74 43.79
N LEU A 10 31.80 51.83 42.87
CA LEU A 10 31.50 53.09 42.20
C LEU A 10 29.99 53.26 42.13
N ILE A 11 29.56 54.21 42.96
CA ILE A 11 28.22 54.73 43.12
C ILE A 11 27.93 55.63 41.92
N GLY A 12 26.86 55.32 41.19
CA GLY A 12 26.22 56.22 40.24
C GLY A 12 24.72 56.13 40.44
N LEU A 13 24.19 56.99 41.31
CA LEU A 13 22.75 57.16 41.54
C LEU A 13 22.24 58.22 40.55
N LEU A 14 21.36 57.88 39.60
CA LEU A 14 20.39 58.84 39.09
C LEU A 14 19.17 58.18 38.41
N VAL A 15 18.07 58.27 39.16
CA VAL A 15 16.68 58.55 38.75
C VAL A 15 15.94 57.53 37.89
N ILE A 16 14.94 56.96 38.56
CA ILE A 16 13.84 56.14 38.06
C ILE A 16 12.99 56.94 37.08
N ALA A 17 12.89 56.47 35.83
CA ALA A 17 11.74 56.69 34.97
C ALA A 17 11.10 55.31 34.73
N GLY A 18 9.97 55.06 35.41
CA GLY A 18 9.21 53.84 35.27
C GLY A 18 8.60 53.74 33.87
N ILE A 19 9.24 52.95 33.01
CA ILE A 19 8.60 52.40 31.82
C ILE A 19 8.36 50.93 32.15
N SER A 20 7.13 50.62 32.51
CA SER A 20 6.63 49.25 32.57
C SER A 20 6.70 48.67 31.17
N LEU A 21 7.84 48.09 30.79
CA LEU A 21 7.94 47.23 29.62
C LEU A 21 7.10 46.00 29.91
N SER A 22 5.81 46.08 29.55
CA SER A 22 4.92 44.93 29.44
C SER A 22 5.51 43.98 28.41
N GLN A 23 6.39 43.10 28.88
CA GLN A 23 6.93 42.01 28.09
C GLN A 23 5.77 41.06 27.82
N SER A 24 5.15 41.21 26.65
CA SER A 24 4.11 40.31 26.19
C SER A 24 4.73 38.93 26.02
N THR A 25 4.54 38.06 27.01
CA THR A 25 4.79 36.63 26.82
C THR A 25 3.93 36.19 25.64
N PRO A 26 4.48 35.64 24.55
CA PRO A 26 3.64 35.09 23.49
C PRO A 26 2.82 33.97 24.13
N THR A 27 1.52 34.22 24.29
CA THR A 27 0.57 33.15 24.61
C THR A 27 0.67 32.16 23.47
N ALA A 28 1.22 30.97 23.75
CA ALA A 28 1.24 29.89 22.80
C ALA A 28 -0.21 29.62 22.37
N ALA A 29 -0.56 30.00 21.15
CA ALA A 29 -1.87 29.73 20.60
C ALA A 29 -2.12 28.23 20.73
N LYS A 30 -3.17 27.83 21.47
CA LYS A 30 -3.52 26.43 21.64
C LYS A 30 -3.74 25.83 20.25
N SER A 31 -2.81 25.01 19.79
CA SER A 31 -2.93 24.31 18.51
C SER A 31 -4.24 23.53 18.52
N LYS A 32 -5.06 23.68 17.46
CA LYS A 32 -6.34 22.96 17.35
C LYS A 32 -6.10 21.46 17.55
N ALA A 33 -6.92 20.79 18.37
CA ALA A 33 -6.78 19.35 18.56
C ALA A 33 -7.19 18.58 17.29
N ALA A 34 -6.62 17.39 17.09
CA ALA A 34 -7.07 16.52 16.01
C ALA A 34 -8.52 16.05 16.25
N LYS A 35 -9.34 16.05 15.20
CA LYS A 35 -10.74 15.64 15.23
C LYS A 35 -10.94 14.38 14.39
N VAL A 36 -11.50 13.33 15.00
CA VAL A 36 -11.93 12.13 14.29
C VAL A 36 -13.27 12.43 13.62
N THR A 37 -13.33 12.33 12.30
CA THR A 37 -14.52 12.67 11.50
C THR A 37 -15.36 11.46 11.15
N SER A 38 -14.74 10.28 10.98
CA SER A 38 -15.45 9.02 10.84
C SER A 38 -14.54 7.84 11.18
N SER A 39 -15.14 6.70 11.49
CA SER A 39 -14.41 5.46 11.75
C SER A 39 -15.16 4.26 11.19
N LYS A 40 -14.42 3.22 10.80
CA LYS A 40 -14.97 1.93 10.36
C LYS A 40 -14.04 0.77 10.67
N THR A 41 -14.59 -0.44 10.75
CA THR A 41 -13.82 -1.68 10.81
C THR A 41 -13.18 -1.97 9.46
N LEU A 42 -12.02 -2.62 9.47
CA LEU A 42 -11.32 -3.10 8.28
C LEU A 42 -11.17 -4.62 8.34
N THR A 43 -10.97 -5.23 7.17
CA THR A 43 -10.45 -6.59 7.07
C THR A 43 -9.06 -6.68 7.68
N LYS A 44 -8.73 -7.88 8.17
CA LYS A 44 -7.43 -8.17 8.75
C LYS A 44 -6.41 -8.42 7.64
N ASP A 45 -5.82 -7.34 7.17
CA ASP A 45 -4.82 -7.37 6.11
C ASP A 45 -3.41 -7.13 6.69
N PRO A 46 -2.38 -7.82 6.18
CA PRO A 46 -0.99 -7.66 6.64
C PRO A 46 -0.31 -6.45 5.98
N TYR A 47 0.49 -5.73 6.77
CA TYR A 47 1.27 -4.55 6.37
C TYR A 47 2.65 -4.53 7.04
N ARG A 48 3.58 -3.83 6.39
CA ARG A 48 4.80 -3.30 7.01
C ARG A 48 4.59 -1.84 7.35
N ALA A 49 5.06 -1.42 8.53
CA ALA A 49 5.15 -0.01 8.86
C ALA A 49 6.56 0.47 8.49
N VAL A 50 6.65 1.38 7.52
CA VAL A 50 7.94 1.83 6.97
C VAL A 50 8.49 3.07 7.66
N SER A 51 7.61 3.88 8.26
CA SER A 51 8.05 5.07 8.99
C SER A 51 7.07 5.65 10.01
N GLY A 52 7.56 6.55 10.87
CA GLY A 52 6.75 7.46 11.67
C GLY A 52 6.06 6.84 12.90
N TYR A 53 5.14 7.58 13.52
CA TYR A 53 4.65 7.24 14.86
C TYR A 53 3.31 6.51 14.87
N MET A 54 3.21 5.51 15.76
CA MET A 54 1.94 4.92 16.17
C MET A 54 1.42 5.65 17.40
N TYR A 55 0.13 5.99 17.42
CA TYR A 55 -0.52 6.69 18.52
C TYR A 55 -1.44 5.76 19.31
N THR A 56 -1.60 6.02 20.60
CA THR A 56 -2.49 5.22 21.46
C THR A 56 -3.96 5.34 21.06
N SER A 57 -4.35 6.46 20.45
CA SER A 57 -5.71 6.73 20.00
C SER A 57 -5.74 7.53 18.68
N ALA A 58 -6.89 7.49 18.01
CA ALA A 58 -7.16 8.30 16.82
C ALA A 58 -7.20 9.82 17.10
N LYS A 59 -7.12 10.26 18.36
CA LYS A 59 -6.98 11.68 18.73
C LYS A 59 -5.53 12.18 18.59
N LEU A 60 -4.57 11.29 18.31
CA LEU A 60 -3.16 11.59 18.04
C LEU A 60 -2.44 12.36 19.16
N THR A 61 -2.91 12.23 20.41
CA THR A 61 -2.38 12.97 21.56
C THR A 61 -1.14 12.34 22.19
N LYS A 62 -1.03 11.01 22.16
CA LYS A 62 0.09 10.26 22.77
C LYS A 62 0.67 9.26 21.79
N LYS A 63 1.98 9.38 21.54
CA LYS A 63 2.77 8.40 20.79
C LYS A 63 2.93 7.14 21.64
N ALA A 64 2.67 5.99 21.04
CA ALA A 64 2.83 4.67 21.62
C ALA A 64 4.18 4.05 21.20
N HIS A 65 4.49 4.14 19.90
CA HIS A 65 5.67 3.50 19.30
C HIS A 65 6.22 4.35 18.15
N ASN A 66 7.53 4.25 17.90
CA ASN A 66 8.10 4.64 16.61
C ASN A 66 8.12 3.41 15.69
N ALA A 67 7.50 3.50 14.50
CA ALA A 67 7.45 2.42 13.53
C ALA A 67 8.83 2.07 12.97
N ASP A 68 9.76 3.03 12.92
CA ASP A 68 11.13 2.83 12.45
C ASP A 68 11.87 1.73 13.24
N ASN A 69 11.45 1.48 14.49
CA ASN A 69 12.02 0.44 15.35
C ASN A 69 11.53 -0.97 14.99
N TYR A 70 10.67 -1.12 13.98
CA TYR A 70 10.00 -2.39 13.65
C TYR A 70 10.07 -2.75 12.15
N PRO A 71 11.23 -2.65 11.48
CA PRO A 71 11.34 -2.76 10.02
C PRO A 71 10.88 -4.12 9.47
N LEU A 72 11.04 -5.19 10.25
CA LEU A 72 10.65 -6.56 9.89
C LEU A 72 9.41 -7.06 10.63
N THR A 73 8.65 -6.19 11.29
CA THR A 73 7.41 -6.59 11.99
C THR A 73 6.21 -6.56 11.06
N THR A 74 5.39 -7.62 11.08
CA THR A 74 4.13 -7.66 10.35
C THR A 74 3.03 -7.11 11.25
N PHE A 75 2.32 -6.12 10.73
CA PHE A 75 1.17 -5.50 11.39
C PHE A 75 -0.11 -5.86 10.65
N TYR A 76 -1.20 -6.04 11.39
CA TYR A 76 -2.52 -6.33 10.84
C TYR A 76 -3.46 -5.17 11.10
N THR A 77 -4.23 -4.77 10.09
CA THR A 77 -5.24 -3.72 10.22
C THR A 77 -6.52 -4.21 10.88
N TYR A 78 -7.19 -3.34 11.62
CA TYR A 78 -8.48 -3.64 12.26
C TYR A 78 -9.49 -2.51 12.12
N LYS A 79 -9.05 -1.26 12.13
CA LYS A 79 -9.93 -0.08 12.04
C LYS A 79 -9.30 1.00 11.17
N SER A 80 -10.14 1.82 10.57
CA SER A 80 -9.78 3.04 9.84
C SER A 80 -10.48 4.23 10.48
N ALA A 81 -9.80 5.37 10.54
CA ALA A 81 -10.38 6.64 10.95
C ALA A 81 -9.98 7.76 9.99
N ASN A 82 -10.94 8.58 9.57
CA ASN A 82 -10.66 9.86 8.95
C ASN A 82 -10.40 10.88 10.07
N ILE A 83 -9.29 11.60 9.99
CA ILE A 83 -8.84 12.53 11.01
C ILE A 83 -8.51 13.87 10.34
N THR A 84 -9.12 14.94 10.85
CA THR A 84 -8.64 16.30 10.62
C THR A 84 -7.55 16.58 11.64
N ARG A 85 -6.30 16.71 11.19
CA ARG A 85 -5.14 17.00 12.03
C ARG A 85 -5.21 18.42 12.61
N ALA A 86 -4.36 18.70 13.58
CA ALA A 86 -4.25 20.02 14.22
C ALA A 86 -4.03 21.17 13.22
N ASN A 87 -3.27 20.89 12.16
CA ASN A 87 -3.02 21.83 11.06
C ASN A 87 -4.17 21.91 10.02
N GLY A 88 -5.35 21.35 10.31
CA GLY A 88 -6.49 21.32 9.39
C GLY A 88 -6.42 20.25 8.30
N ASN A 89 -5.27 19.61 8.10
CA ASN A 89 -5.11 18.61 7.03
C ASN A 89 -5.84 17.32 7.36
N LYS A 90 -6.65 16.84 6.40
CA LYS A 90 -7.34 15.55 6.49
C LYS A 90 -6.40 14.41 6.18
N ALA A 91 -6.48 13.33 6.95
CA ALA A 91 -5.67 12.13 6.77
C ALA A 91 -6.44 10.90 7.25
N VAL A 92 -6.06 9.72 6.74
CA VAL A 92 -6.62 8.44 7.20
C VAL A 92 -5.58 7.69 8.00
N TYR A 93 -5.99 7.27 9.20
CA TYR A 93 -5.18 6.46 10.08
C TYR A 93 -5.77 5.07 10.21
N TYR A 94 -4.90 4.08 10.24
CA TYR A 94 -5.26 2.70 10.53
C TYR A 94 -4.85 2.34 11.93
N TYR A 95 -5.72 1.63 12.63
CA TYR A 95 -5.36 0.95 13.86
C TYR A 95 -4.77 -0.42 13.50
N VAL A 96 -3.54 -0.63 13.92
CA VAL A 96 -2.76 -1.84 13.63
C VAL A 96 -2.27 -2.53 14.89
N LYS A 97 -2.07 -3.85 14.80
CA LYS A 97 -1.42 -4.67 15.84
C LYS A 97 -0.44 -5.64 15.20
N ASN A 98 0.69 -5.89 15.84
CA ASN A 98 1.55 -7.02 15.46
C ASN A 98 0.92 -8.36 15.86
N GLY A 99 1.49 -9.48 15.40
CA GLY A 99 0.91 -10.82 15.59
C GLY A 99 0.61 -11.20 17.04
N ASN A 100 1.47 -10.79 17.99
CA ASN A 100 1.27 -11.02 19.43
C ASN A 100 0.51 -9.90 20.16
N GLY A 101 0.10 -8.85 19.45
CA GLY A 101 -0.69 -7.74 20.00
C GLY A 101 0.04 -6.80 20.96
N LYS A 102 1.34 -6.96 21.19
CA LYS A 102 2.14 -6.13 22.11
C LYS A 102 2.46 -4.75 21.51
N VAL A 103 2.70 -4.69 20.20
CA VAL A 103 2.96 -3.44 19.47
C VAL A 103 1.71 -3.07 18.69
N LYS A 104 1.07 -1.96 19.07
CA LYS A 104 -0.20 -1.54 18.49
C LYS A 104 -0.38 -0.03 18.54
N GLY A 105 -1.20 0.48 17.62
CA GLY A 105 -1.57 1.88 17.63
C GLY A 105 -2.19 2.36 16.33
N TRP A 106 -2.55 3.62 16.32
CA TRP A 106 -3.04 4.35 15.16
C TRP A 106 -1.87 4.95 14.40
N ILE A 107 -1.69 4.56 13.14
CA ILE A 107 -0.62 5.06 12.28
C ILE A 107 -1.23 5.61 11.00
N TRP A 108 -0.61 6.65 10.44
CA TRP A 108 -1.06 7.20 9.16
C TRP A 108 -0.89 6.14 8.07
N ARG A 109 -1.92 5.92 7.25
CA ARG A 109 -1.91 4.86 6.23
C ARG A 109 -0.77 5.00 5.22
N GLY A 110 -0.28 6.23 4.99
CA GLY A 110 0.81 6.49 4.05
C GLY A 110 2.17 5.95 4.50
N HIS A 111 2.31 5.59 5.78
CA HIS A 111 3.49 4.91 6.30
C HIS A 111 3.32 3.39 6.38
N LEU A 112 2.26 2.85 5.78
CA LEU A 112 2.01 1.43 5.70
C LEU A 112 2.17 0.94 4.27
N VAL A 113 2.90 -0.14 4.09
CA VAL A 113 3.00 -0.87 2.83
C VAL A 113 2.28 -2.20 2.99
N ARG A 114 1.27 -2.45 2.15
CA ARG A 114 0.50 -3.69 2.22
C ARG A 114 1.38 -4.86 1.81
N MET A 115 1.37 -5.93 2.60
CA MET A 115 1.99 -7.18 2.23
C MET A 115 1.00 -7.96 1.36
N LEU A 116 1.32 -8.12 0.09
CA LEU A 116 0.50 -8.94 -0.80
C LEU A 116 0.88 -10.40 -0.58
N ASN A 117 -0.10 -11.24 -0.24
CA ASN A 117 0.10 -12.67 -0.31
C ASN A 117 -0.07 -13.08 -1.78
N VAL A 118 1.05 -13.35 -2.45
CA VAL A 118 1.10 -13.77 -3.86
C VAL A 118 1.21 -15.29 -4.03
N SER A 119 1.07 -16.08 -2.96
CA SER A 119 1.27 -17.54 -3.02
C SER A 119 0.24 -18.22 -3.92
N LYS A 120 -1.03 -17.80 -3.82
CA LYS A 120 -2.13 -18.31 -4.66
C LYS A 120 -1.87 -17.99 -6.13
N GLN A 121 -1.52 -16.74 -6.43
CA GLN A 121 -1.20 -16.29 -7.78
C GLN A 121 0.00 -17.05 -8.36
N ARG A 122 1.03 -17.31 -7.55
CA ARG A 122 2.19 -18.14 -7.97
C ARG A 122 1.77 -19.57 -8.27
N GLN A 123 0.90 -20.17 -7.46
CA GLN A 123 0.39 -21.52 -7.70
C GLN A 123 -0.41 -21.57 -9.00
N GLN A 124 -1.28 -20.59 -9.24
CA GLN A 124 -2.08 -20.48 -10.47
C GLN A 124 -1.20 -20.32 -11.70
N VAL A 125 -0.16 -19.48 -11.65
CA VAL A 125 0.82 -19.37 -12.74
C VAL A 125 1.52 -20.71 -13.01
N ASN A 126 1.95 -21.43 -11.97
CA ASN A 126 2.57 -22.74 -12.15
C ASN A 126 1.60 -23.77 -12.73
N GLN A 127 0.31 -23.71 -12.37
CA GLN A 127 -0.73 -24.55 -12.97
C GLN A 127 -0.92 -24.24 -14.45
N ILE A 128 -0.99 -22.95 -14.82
CA ILE A 128 -1.06 -22.51 -16.22
C ILE A 128 0.14 -23.06 -17.01
N ILE A 129 1.36 -22.95 -16.46
CA ILE A 129 2.58 -23.47 -17.12
C ILE A 129 2.50 -24.98 -17.33
N GLY A 130 2.12 -25.75 -16.30
CA GLY A 130 2.00 -27.20 -16.42
C GLY A 130 0.95 -27.63 -17.45
N LEU A 131 -0.15 -26.87 -17.57
CA LEU A 131 -1.14 -27.11 -18.62
C LEU A 131 -0.57 -26.80 -20.01
N ILE A 132 0.16 -25.69 -20.16
CA ILE A 132 0.81 -25.32 -21.44
C ILE A 132 1.84 -26.38 -21.85
N ASP A 133 2.66 -26.86 -20.92
CA ASP A 133 3.70 -27.86 -21.18
C ASP A 133 3.17 -29.22 -21.59
N THR A 134 1.93 -29.53 -21.20
CA THR A 134 1.27 -30.79 -21.53
C THR A 134 0.38 -30.69 -22.77
N LEU A 135 0.27 -29.52 -23.41
CA LEU A 135 -0.38 -29.39 -24.71
C LEU A 135 0.42 -30.14 -25.78
N SER A 136 -0.26 -30.56 -26.85
CA SER A 136 0.45 -31.02 -28.05
C SER A 136 1.36 -29.92 -28.61
N ILE A 137 2.49 -30.31 -29.20
CA ILE A 137 3.56 -29.40 -29.64
C ILE A 137 3.00 -28.27 -30.53
N ASN A 138 2.12 -28.59 -31.48
CA ASN A 138 1.53 -27.58 -32.36
C ASN A 138 0.71 -26.55 -31.58
N ASN A 139 -0.15 -27.01 -30.67
CA ASN A 139 -1.04 -26.15 -29.89
C ASN A 139 -0.26 -25.32 -28.86
N LYS A 140 0.80 -25.91 -28.26
CA LYS A 140 1.76 -25.19 -27.41
C LYS A 140 2.43 -24.05 -28.19
N ASN A 141 2.95 -24.33 -29.38
CA ASN A 141 3.61 -23.31 -30.20
C ASN A 141 2.66 -22.18 -30.61
N GLN A 142 1.43 -22.50 -30.99
CA GLN A 142 0.42 -21.48 -31.31
C GLN A 142 0.08 -20.61 -30.09
N LEU A 143 -0.04 -21.21 -28.90
CA LEU A 143 -0.24 -20.46 -27.66
C LEU A 143 0.95 -19.56 -27.36
N ILE A 144 2.18 -20.04 -27.53
CA ILE A 144 3.39 -19.23 -27.36
C ILE A 144 3.37 -18.03 -28.32
N SER A 145 3.04 -18.23 -29.60
CA SER A 145 2.92 -17.12 -30.57
C SER A 145 1.84 -16.10 -30.17
N ILE A 146 0.73 -16.55 -29.60
CA ILE A 146 -0.29 -15.63 -29.03
C ILE A 146 0.34 -14.79 -27.91
N LEU A 147 1.05 -15.42 -26.97
CA LEU A 147 1.71 -14.71 -25.86
C LEU A 147 2.77 -13.72 -26.37
N GLU A 148 3.58 -14.09 -27.36
CA GLU A 148 4.59 -13.23 -27.99
C GLU A 148 3.97 -12.01 -28.69
N SER A 149 2.75 -12.16 -29.24
CA SER A 149 2.03 -11.06 -29.90
C SER A 149 1.47 -10.02 -28.92
N MET A 150 1.36 -10.36 -27.63
CA MET A 150 0.82 -9.45 -26.61
C MET A 150 1.79 -8.29 -26.34
N ASN A 151 1.27 -7.08 -26.47
CA ASN A 151 1.99 -5.84 -26.21
C ASN A 151 1.25 -4.96 -25.17
N ARG A 152 1.86 -3.83 -24.79
CA ARG A 152 1.34 -2.91 -23.74
C ARG A 152 0.00 -2.25 -24.06
N THR A 153 -0.52 -2.40 -25.28
CA THR A 153 -1.84 -1.87 -25.66
C THR A 153 -2.95 -2.93 -25.57
N ASN A 154 -2.58 -4.22 -25.53
CA ASN A 154 -3.53 -5.30 -25.42
C ASN A 154 -4.17 -5.38 -24.03
N THR A 155 -5.43 -5.75 -24.02
CA THR A 155 -6.26 -5.95 -22.83
C THR A 155 -6.37 -7.44 -22.47
N ILE A 156 -6.86 -7.73 -21.27
CA ILE A 156 -7.16 -9.11 -20.85
C ILE A 156 -8.17 -9.75 -21.82
N THR A 157 -9.13 -8.96 -22.31
CA THR A 157 -10.13 -9.42 -23.28
C THR A 157 -9.48 -9.86 -24.59
N ASP A 158 -8.46 -9.14 -25.07
CA ASP A 158 -7.76 -9.49 -26.31
C ASP A 158 -7.05 -10.84 -26.18
N LEU A 159 -6.34 -11.07 -25.07
CA LEU A 159 -5.69 -12.36 -24.78
C LEU A 159 -6.73 -13.49 -24.68
N LEU A 160 -7.81 -13.29 -23.92
CA LEU A 160 -8.86 -14.29 -23.75
C LEU A 160 -9.55 -14.63 -25.07
N ASN A 161 -9.73 -13.65 -25.96
CA ASN A 161 -10.31 -13.86 -27.28
C ASN A 161 -9.36 -14.70 -28.15
N GLN A 162 -8.08 -14.33 -28.25
CA GLN A 162 -7.12 -15.12 -29.05
C GLN A 162 -6.96 -16.55 -28.55
N LEU A 163 -6.95 -16.78 -27.23
CA LEU A 163 -6.94 -18.13 -26.66
C LEU A 163 -8.24 -18.90 -26.95
N SER A 164 -9.38 -18.21 -26.98
CA SER A 164 -10.66 -18.82 -27.35
C SER A 164 -10.69 -19.19 -28.84
N ASP A 165 -10.13 -18.35 -29.71
CA ASP A 165 -10.02 -18.63 -31.14
C ASP A 165 -9.10 -19.83 -31.38
N LEU A 166 -7.95 -19.91 -30.70
CA LEU A 166 -7.08 -21.09 -30.72
C LEU A 166 -7.85 -22.35 -30.32
N LYS A 167 -8.54 -22.31 -29.17
CA LYS A 167 -9.34 -23.44 -28.69
C LYS A 167 -10.36 -23.91 -29.74
N ASN A 168 -11.04 -22.98 -30.40
CA ASN A 168 -12.06 -23.29 -31.41
C ASN A 168 -11.44 -23.88 -32.70
N SER A 169 -10.14 -23.67 -32.94
CA SER A 169 -9.42 -24.23 -34.09
C SER A 169 -8.86 -25.64 -33.87
N ILE A 170 -8.89 -26.14 -32.63
CA ILE A 170 -8.30 -27.43 -32.23
C ILE A 170 -9.38 -28.53 -32.24
N SER A 171 -9.00 -29.74 -32.65
CA SER A 171 -9.88 -30.93 -32.60
C SER A 171 -9.56 -31.89 -31.44
N ASN A 172 -8.41 -31.74 -30.79
CA ASN A 172 -8.00 -32.59 -29.67
C ASN A 172 -8.74 -32.19 -28.38
N ASN A 173 -9.60 -33.09 -27.88
CA ASN A 173 -10.44 -32.84 -26.69
C ASN A 173 -9.65 -32.58 -25.39
N ASP A 174 -8.49 -33.21 -25.22
CA ASP A 174 -7.64 -33.03 -24.04
C ASP A 174 -6.99 -31.64 -24.03
N ASP A 175 -6.45 -31.21 -25.17
CA ASP A 175 -5.91 -29.86 -25.32
C ASP A 175 -6.98 -28.77 -25.20
N ILE A 176 -8.19 -29.03 -25.70
CA ILE A 176 -9.36 -28.15 -25.50
C ILE A 176 -9.68 -28.01 -24.01
N ALA A 177 -9.64 -29.10 -23.23
CA ALA A 177 -9.89 -29.07 -21.80
C ALA A 177 -8.84 -28.21 -21.06
N LYS A 178 -7.55 -28.43 -21.36
CA LYS A 178 -6.44 -27.64 -20.80
C LYS A 178 -6.55 -26.15 -21.14
N LEU A 179 -6.86 -25.82 -22.40
CA LEU A 179 -7.05 -24.42 -22.83
C LEU A 179 -8.25 -23.76 -22.13
N ASN A 180 -9.35 -24.49 -21.96
CA ASN A 180 -10.49 -23.99 -21.18
C ASN A 180 -10.08 -23.68 -19.73
N GLU A 181 -9.29 -24.55 -19.09
CA GLU A 181 -8.81 -24.33 -17.73
C GLU A 181 -7.88 -23.10 -17.63
N ILE A 182 -6.94 -22.96 -18.58
CA ILE A 182 -6.08 -21.77 -18.70
C ILE A 182 -6.93 -20.49 -18.83
N ILE A 183 -7.92 -20.48 -19.73
CA ILE A 183 -8.81 -19.34 -19.95
C ILE A 183 -9.57 -18.97 -18.67
N GLN A 184 -10.10 -19.96 -17.93
CA GLN A 184 -10.80 -19.70 -16.67
C GLN A 184 -9.89 -19.17 -15.57
N MET A 185 -8.67 -19.70 -15.45
CA MET A 185 -7.69 -19.20 -14.49
C MET A 185 -7.30 -17.75 -14.76
N ILE A 186 -7.00 -17.40 -16.02
CA ILE A 186 -6.67 -16.02 -16.42
C ILE A 186 -7.85 -15.07 -16.14
N LYS A 187 -9.08 -15.49 -16.47
CA LYS A 187 -10.29 -14.68 -16.25
C LYS A 187 -10.55 -14.42 -14.76
N SER A 188 -10.41 -15.44 -13.92
CA SER A 188 -10.59 -15.36 -12.46
C SER A 188 -9.58 -14.39 -11.84
N ASP A 189 -8.30 -14.52 -12.19
CA ASP A 189 -7.24 -13.67 -11.65
C ASP A 189 -7.35 -12.22 -12.13
N GLY A 190 -7.74 -12.00 -13.39
CA GLY A 190 -8.05 -10.68 -13.92
C GLY A 190 -9.14 -9.96 -13.11
N GLN A 191 -10.19 -10.68 -12.70
CA GLN A 191 -11.25 -10.14 -11.85
C GLN A 191 -10.78 -9.87 -10.42
N GLU A 192 -9.99 -10.76 -9.81
CA GLU A 192 -9.45 -10.57 -8.46
C GLU A 192 -8.51 -9.35 -8.40
N LEU A 193 -7.63 -9.21 -9.39
CA LEU A 193 -6.77 -8.04 -9.52
C LEU A 193 -7.61 -6.78 -9.71
N ASN A 194 -8.58 -6.77 -10.62
CA ASN A 194 -9.47 -5.62 -10.83
C ASN A 194 -10.22 -5.23 -9.53
N TYR A 195 -10.67 -6.20 -8.75
CA TYR A 195 -11.30 -5.96 -7.43
C TYR A 195 -10.32 -5.31 -6.45
N LEU A 196 -9.11 -5.85 -6.30
CA LEU A 196 -8.07 -5.30 -5.42
C LEU A 196 -7.72 -3.85 -5.79
N PHE A 197 -7.65 -3.55 -7.09
CA PHE A 197 -7.43 -2.18 -7.57
C PHE A 197 -8.67 -1.30 -7.34
N SER A 198 -9.89 -1.74 -7.65
CA SER A 198 -11.12 -0.99 -7.36
C SER A 198 -11.23 -0.60 -5.88
N GLN A 199 -10.85 -1.49 -4.96
CA GLN A 199 -10.84 -1.21 -3.51
C GLN A 199 -9.74 -0.22 -3.08
N GLY A 200 -8.60 -0.19 -3.79
CA GLY A 200 -7.52 0.78 -3.58
C GLY A 200 -7.75 2.15 -4.25
N ILE A 201 -8.30 2.14 -5.46
CA ILE A 201 -8.48 3.28 -6.38
C ILE A 201 -9.71 4.10 -6.03
N ASN A 202 -10.80 3.51 -5.51
CA ASN A 202 -11.98 4.26 -5.00
C ASN A 202 -11.63 5.24 -3.86
N LYS A 203 -10.36 5.28 -3.41
CA LYS A 203 -9.86 6.24 -2.43
C LYS A 203 -8.82 7.25 -2.99
N LEU A 204 -8.37 7.13 -4.25
CA LEU A 204 -7.28 7.93 -4.85
C LEU A 204 -7.38 7.99 -6.41
N TYR A 205 -8.16 8.92 -7.00
CA TYR A 205 -8.16 9.40 -8.42
C TYR A 205 -8.38 8.36 -9.58
N PRO A 206 -8.78 8.79 -10.81
CA PRO A 206 -9.83 8.14 -11.61
C PRO A 206 -9.41 6.98 -12.53
N LYS A 207 -10.43 6.21 -12.94
CA LYS A 207 -10.47 5.00 -13.79
C LYS A 207 -9.42 4.84 -14.91
N VAL A 208 -8.91 5.91 -15.51
CA VAL A 208 -7.98 5.83 -16.67
C VAL A 208 -6.63 5.21 -16.30
N VAL A 209 -6.12 5.50 -15.10
CA VAL A 209 -4.86 4.91 -14.58
C VAL A 209 -5.02 3.40 -14.30
N ALA A 210 -6.24 2.95 -14.00
CA ALA A 210 -6.51 1.52 -13.80
C ALA A 210 -6.45 0.73 -15.12
N ILE A 211 -6.87 1.33 -16.25
CA ILE A 211 -6.85 0.70 -17.58
C ILE A 211 -5.41 0.53 -18.08
N HIS A 212 -4.58 1.58 -18.01
CA HIS A 212 -3.15 1.48 -18.39
C HIS A 212 -2.41 0.43 -17.55
N ASN A 213 -2.64 0.40 -16.23
CA ASN A 213 -2.06 -0.61 -15.34
C ASN A 213 -2.61 -2.04 -15.55
N LEU A 214 -3.70 -2.22 -16.30
CA LEU A 214 -4.20 -3.55 -16.68
C LEU A 214 -3.53 -4.01 -17.97
N ASN A 215 -3.37 -3.13 -18.96
CA ASN A 215 -2.65 -3.47 -20.19
C ASN A 215 -1.16 -3.77 -19.92
N ASP A 216 -0.50 -2.98 -19.05
CA ASP A 216 0.87 -3.26 -18.60
C ASP A 216 0.99 -4.63 -17.90
N LYS A 217 -0.08 -5.10 -17.24
CA LYS A 217 -0.11 -6.41 -16.58
C LYS A 217 -0.38 -7.56 -17.53
N VAL A 218 -1.16 -7.36 -18.59
CA VAL A 218 -1.34 -8.36 -19.66
C VAL A 218 0.01 -8.62 -20.30
N PHE A 219 0.71 -7.55 -20.67
CA PHE A 219 2.06 -7.62 -21.17
C PHE A 219 3.01 -8.30 -20.16
N ALA A 220 2.98 -7.91 -18.89
CA ALA A 220 3.82 -8.54 -17.85
C ALA A 220 3.48 -10.02 -17.58
N LEU A 221 2.21 -10.42 -17.68
CA LEU A 221 1.78 -11.81 -17.55
C LEU A 221 2.29 -12.63 -18.74
N ALA A 222 2.09 -12.14 -19.97
CA ALA A 222 2.56 -12.82 -21.17
C ALA A 222 4.08 -13.01 -21.14
N GLN A 223 4.83 -11.95 -20.83
CA GLN A 223 6.29 -12.03 -20.67
C GLN A 223 6.70 -12.97 -19.54
N GLY A 224 6.06 -12.89 -18.37
CA GLY A 224 6.38 -13.78 -17.24
C GLY A 224 6.04 -15.26 -17.48
N LEU A 225 5.07 -15.57 -18.35
CA LEU A 225 4.80 -16.93 -18.81
C LEU A 225 5.86 -17.39 -19.83
N LEU A 226 6.20 -16.54 -20.80
CA LEU A 226 7.25 -16.83 -21.79
C LEU A 226 8.61 -17.10 -21.13
N ASP A 227 9.00 -16.27 -20.16
CA ASP A 227 10.25 -16.41 -19.38
C ASP A 227 10.37 -17.76 -18.66
N ARG A 228 9.25 -18.46 -18.43
CA ARG A 228 9.22 -19.74 -17.71
C ARG A 228 8.99 -20.95 -18.61
N LEU A 229 8.59 -20.73 -19.86
CA LEU A 229 8.41 -21.76 -20.88
C LEU A 229 9.69 -21.99 -21.71
N ASN A 230 10.61 -21.02 -21.66
CA ASN A 230 11.98 -21.08 -22.20
C ASN A 230 12.96 -21.56 -21.12
#